data_AF-A0AAE0AYC8-F1
#
_entry.id   AF-A0AAE0AYC8-F1
#
_cell.length_a   1.000
_cell.length_b   1.000
_cell.length_c   1.000
_cell.angle_alpha   90.00
_cell.angle_beta   90.00
_cell.angle_gamma   90.00
#
_symmetry.space_group_name_H-M   'P 1'
#
loop_
_entity.id
_entity.type
_entity.pdbx_description
1 polymer ?
#
loop_
_entity_poly.entity_id
_entity_poly.type
_entity_poly.pdbx_seq_one_letter_code
_entity_poly.pdbx_strand_id
1 'polypeptide(L)' 'MNMVKKLYVPRAEDKNSHMRMFHISSIDDLIANSMEILEPSPVDANGHEREDPKLLFQYVAGAIYLY' A
#
# COMPACT_ATOMS: atom_id res chain seq x y z
N MET A 1 18.94 -2.09 -18.33
CA MET A 1 17.81 -1.25 -17.90
C MET A 1 17.67 -1.39 -16.40
N ASN A 2 17.81 -0.31 -15.63
CA ASN A 2 17.54 -0.35 -14.19
C ASN A 2 16.03 -0.18 -14.00
N MET A 3 15.32 -1.25 -13.68
CA MET A 3 13.87 -1.19 -13.48
C MET A 3 13.56 -0.57 -12.12
N VAL A 4 12.88 0.57 -12.13
CA VAL A 4 12.33 1.17 -10.90
C VAL A 4 11.23 0.23 -10.39
N LYS A 5 11.46 -0.37 -9.22
CA LYS A 5 10.46 -1.20 -8.55
C LYS A 5 9.46 -0.29 -7.83
N LYS A 6 8.17 -0.59 -7.96
CA LYS A 6 7.13 0.00 -7.12
C LYS A 6 7.21 -0.61 -5.73
N LEU A 7 7.23 0.22 -4.69
CA LEU A 7 7.29 -0.22 -3.29
C LEU A 7 5.90 -0.10 -2.67
N TYR A 8 5.43 -1.20 -2.07
CA TYR A 8 4.15 -1.26 -1.36
C TYR A 8 4.40 -1.58 0.11
N VAL A 9 3.73 -0.85 1.00
CA VAL A 9 3.87 -0.97 2.47
C VAL A 9 2.49 -1.26 3.08
N PRO A 10 2.38 -2.16 4.09
CA PRO A 10 1.12 -2.41 4.77
C PRO A 10 0.70 -1.26 5.70
N ARG A 11 -0.60 -1.05 5.81
CA ARG A 11 -1.27 -0.22 6.82
C ARG A 11 -2.33 -1.05 7.52
N ALA A 12 -2.32 -1.04 8.85
CA ALA A 12 -3.39 -1.63 9.64
C ALA A 12 -4.60 -0.68 9.67
N GLU A 13 -5.78 -1.23 9.43
CA GLU A 13 -7.02 -0.45 9.33
C GLU A 13 -7.81 -0.44 10.62
N ASP A 14 -7.73 -1.52 11.38
CA ASP A 14 -8.53 -1.72 12.59
C ASP A 14 -7.86 -2.70 13.56
N LYS A 15 -8.53 -2.94 14.69
CA LYS A 15 -8.09 -3.86 15.74
C LYS A 15 -8.27 -5.33 15.38
N ASN A 16 -8.92 -5.63 14.26
CA ASN A 16 -9.13 -7.00 13.76
C ASN A 16 -8.01 -7.43 12.82
N SER A 17 -6.92 -6.66 12.75
CA SER A 17 -5.76 -6.94 11.90
C SER A 17 -6.10 -6.93 10.41
N HIS A 18 -7.15 -6.22 10.00
CA HIS A 18 -7.33 -5.92 8.58
C HIS A 18 -6.19 -5.03 8.10
N MET A 19 -5.59 -5.41 6.98
CA MET A 19 -4.47 -4.68 6.39
C MET A 19 -4.74 -4.36 4.92
N ARG A 20 -4.35 -3.16 4.51
CA ARG A 20 -4.25 -2.77 3.10
C ARG A 20 -2.81 -2.43 2.76
N MET A 21 -2.42 -2.70 1.53
CA MET A 21 -1.10 -2.36 1.01
C MET A 21 -1.22 -1.02 0.27
N PHE A 22 -0.27 -0.11 0.42
CA PHE A 22 -0.28 1.17 -0.29
C PHE A 22 1.04 1.39 -1.01
N HIS A 23 0.97 1.95 -2.21
CA HIS A 23 2.16 2.37 -2.94
C HIS A 23 2.73 3.65 -2.32
N ILE A 24 4.04 3.65 -2.06
CA ILE A 24 4.76 4.86 -1.63
C ILE A 24 5.76 5.29 -2.71
N SER A 25 5.82 6.60 -2.91
CA SER A 25 6.73 7.27 -3.84
C SER A 25 8.00 7.77 -3.16
N SER A 26 7.91 8.14 -1.88
CA SER A 26 9.02 8.52 -1.01
C SER A 26 8.71 8.17 0.46
N ILE A 27 9.68 8.42 1.34
CA ILE A 27 9.48 8.29 2.79
C ILE A 27 8.48 9.31 3.33
N ASP A 28 8.30 10.45 2.65
CA ASP A 28 7.37 11.51 3.06
C ASP A 28 5.90 11.09 2.94
N ASP A 29 5.63 9.98 2.24
CA ASP A 29 4.32 9.35 2.17
C ASP A 29 3.96 8.58 3.47
N LEU A 30 4.90 8.44 4.41
CA LEU A 30 4.71 7.76 5.68
C LEU A 30 4.35 8.74 6.80
N ILE A 31 3.40 8.33 7.63
CA ILE A 31 2.96 9.06 8.82
C ILE A 31 3.13 8.16 10.05
N ALA A 32 3.48 8.77 11.18
CA ALA A 32 3.56 8.06 12.45
C ALA A 32 2.16 7.90 13.06
N ASN A 33 1.84 6.70 13.53
CA ASN A 33 0.65 6.47 14.34
C ASN A 33 0.92 6.73 15.83
N SER A 34 -0.06 6.46 16.71
CA SER A 34 0.05 6.69 18.16
C SER A 34 1.15 5.89 18.86
N MET A 35 1.72 4.88 18.20
CA MET A 35 2.83 4.06 18.68
C MET A 35 4.16 4.47 18.03
N GLU A 36 4.21 5.60 17.32
CA GLU A 36 5.37 6.09 16.54
C GLU A 36 5.80 5.14 15.41
N ILE A 37 4.94 4.20 15.03
CA ILE A 37 5.18 3.30 13.89
C ILE A 37 4.80 4.05 12.62
N LEU A 38 5.72 4.05 11.65
CA LEU A 38 5.49 4.63 10.32
C LEU A 38 4.61 3.71 9.47
N GLU A 39 3.52 4.27 8.98
CA GLU A 39 2.55 3.62 8.10
C GLU A 39 2.21 4.56 6.93
N PRO A 40 1.88 4.04 5.74
CA PRO A 40 1.60 4.89 4.60
C PRO A 40 0.33 5.71 4.84
N SER A 41 0.35 6.99 4.47
CA SER A 41 -0.85 7.83 4.49
C SER A 41 -1.92 7.24 3.55
N PRO A 42 -3.20 7.13 3.98
CA PRO A 42 -4.27 6.62 3.12
C PRO A 42 -4.57 7.57 1.95
N VAL A 43 -4.16 8.83 2.06
CA VAL A 43 -4.32 9.86 1.04
C VAL A 43 -2.97 10.36 0.52
N ASP A 44 -2.95 10.85 -0.71
CA ASP A 44 -1.81 11.55 -1.28
C ASP A 44 -1.68 12.99 -0.75
N ALA A 45 -0.64 13.71 -1.18
CA ALA A 45 -0.41 15.10 -0.81
C ALA A 45 -1.53 16.06 -1.25
N ASN A 46 -2.38 15.64 -2.19
CA ASN A 46 -3.54 16.40 -2.67
C ASN A 46 -4.84 16.00 -1.95
N GLY A 47 -4.80 15.03 -1.03
CA GLY A 47 -5.96 14.53 -0.31
C GLY A 47 -6.76 13.46 -1.07
N HIS A 48 -6.26 12.92 -2.18
CA HIS A 48 -6.92 11.83 -2.91
C HIS A 48 -6.58 10.47 -2.29
N GLU A 49 -7.53 9.54 -2.30
CA GLU A 49 -7.28 8.16 -1.90
C GLU A 49 -6.21 7.52 -2.80
N ARG A 50 -5.23 6.87 -2.17
CA ARG A 50 -4.21 6.12 -2.91
C ARG A 50 -4.79 4.83 -3.48
N GLU A 51 -4.35 4.47 -4.69
CA GLU A 51 -4.78 3.24 -5.35
C GLU A 51 -4.53 2.01 -4.46
N ASP A 52 -5.61 1.27 -4.18
CA ASP A 52 -5.55 -0.01 -3.47
C ASP A 52 -5.05 -1.10 -4.45
N PRO A 53 -3.92 -1.77 -4.17
CA PRO A 53 -3.42 -2.88 -4.94
C PRO A 53 -4.31 -4.12 -4.85
N LYS A 54 -5.45 -4.13 -4.12
CA LYS A 54 -6.47 -5.19 -4.23
C LYS A 54 -6.81 -5.51 -5.68
N LEU A 55 -6.92 -4.49 -6.53
CA LEU A 55 -7.11 -4.68 -7.98
C LEU A 55 -5.92 -5.44 -8.59
N LEU A 56 -4.69 -5.03 -8.29
CA LEU A 56 -3.47 -5.67 -8.78
C LEU A 56 -3.34 -7.14 -8.31
N PHE A 57 -3.62 -7.42 -7.04
CA PHE A 57 -3.60 -8.77 -6.49
C PHE A 57 -4.69 -9.66 -7.09
N GLN A 58 -5.87 -9.12 -7.40
CA GLN A 58 -6.92 -9.86 -8.10
C GLN A 58 -6.49 -10.27 -9.52
N TYR A 59 -5.86 -9.36 -10.28
CA TYR A 59 -5.34 -9.67 -11.61
C TYR A 59 -4.19 -10.67 -11.57
N VAL A 60 -3.27 -10.53 -10.60
CA VAL A 60 -2.15 -11.46 -10.43
C VAL A 60 -2.64 -12.82 -9.93
N ALA A 61 -3.56 -12.88 -8.98
CA ALA A 61 -4.21 -14.12 -8.55
C ALA A 61 -4.89 -14.83 -9.74
N GLY A 62 -5.69 -14.11 -10.53
CA GLY A 62 -6.33 -14.65 -11.73
C GLY A 62 -5.33 -15.22 -12.75
N ALA A 63 -4.11 -14.69 -12.81
CA ALA A 63 -3.04 -15.19 -13.67
C ALA A 63 -2.22 -16.35 -13.06
N ILE A 64 -2.14 -16.44 -11.73
CA ILE A 64 -1.41 -17.50 -11.01
C ILE A 64 -2.26 -18.77 -10.85
N TYR A 65 -3.59 -18.65 -10.73
CA TYR A 65 -4.51 -19.79 -10.58
C TYR A 65 -4.86 -20.53 -11.89
N LEU A 66 -4.14 -20.28 -12.99
CA LEU A 66 -4.33 -20.95 -14.30
C LEU A 66 -3.24 -21.98 -14.65
N TYR A 67 -2.48 -22.47 -13.67
CA TYR A 67 -1.52 -23.58 -13.84
C TYR A 67 -1.70 -24.65 -12.76
#